data_AF-A0A192GYN0-F1
#
_entry.id   AF-A0A192GYN0-F1
#
_cell.length_a   1.000
_cell.length_b   1.000
_cell.length_c   1.000
_cell.angle_alpha   90.00
_cell.angle_beta   90.00
_cell.angle_gamma   90.00
#
_symmetry.space_group_name_H-M   'P 1'
#
loop_
_entity.id
_entity.type
_entity.pdbx_description
1 polymer ?
#
loop_
_entity_poly.entity_id
_entity_poly.type
_entity_poly.pdbx_seq_one_letter_code
_entity_poly.pdbx_strand_id
1 'polypeptide(L)'
;MMNSIEDRISSYLQWNRPVTVVVDDHRLPVIGLMVNSQIYIPLKAYFQALNQKLVAQGFNVSGDYLGDQFEFTLGTKTLRINGISFPLDQAPFGSNQEIYVSAAFVAVLTRHTYEWAESDRLILFLPLDDANFEVSIAEFPPFSVLPKQFLHKDLGGDGHIPTLFWANAPKETKSFAVMLGDEHPIAAGYSYWNILGLPASATGVAAKDDLSRLTQRSYRGVAPMQSSGYHEYLFYIFALDEAKVATTGALNTIDDAKRVFHGHILDVGIYPTFAML
;
A
#
# COMPACT_ATOMS: atom_id res chain seq x y z
N MET A 1 8.19 3.60 31.28
CA MET A 1 7.97 2.34 32.02
C MET A 1 8.84 1.27 31.39
N MET A 2 9.55 0.46 32.18
CA MET A 2 10.46 -0.57 31.68
C MET A 2 9.62 -1.82 31.37
N ASN A 3 9.46 -2.17 30.09
CA ASN A 3 8.71 -3.36 29.67
C ASN A 3 9.23 -4.61 30.37
N SER A 4 8.34 -5.43 30.91
CA SER A 4 8.69 -6.69 31.57
C SER A 4 9.33 -7.67 30.57
N ILE A 5 10.06 -8.68 31.07
CA ILE A 5 10.57 -9.77 30.21
C ILE A 5 9.41 -10.46 29.48
N GLU A 6 8.25 -10.58 30.15
CA GLU A 6 7.03 -11.15 29.61
C GLU A 6 6.45 -10.30 28.46
N ASP A 7 6.47 -8.97 28.57
CA ASP A 7 6.05 -8.06 27.48
C ASP A 7 6.98 -8.19 26.27
N ARG A 8 8.29 -8.37 26.50
CA ARG A 8 9.29 -8.55 25.43
C ARG A 8 9.15 -9.90 24.73
N ILE A 9 8.94 -10.98 25.48
CA ILE A 9 8.69 -12.32 24.92
C ILE A 9 7.35 -12.35 24.19
N SER A 10 6.31 -11.74 24.76
CA SER A 10 4.98 -11.65 24.15
C SER A 10 5.03 -10.85 22.85
N SER A 11 5.75 -9.73 22.83
CA SER A 11 6.00 -8.97 21.60
C SER A 11 6.68 -9.84 20.54
N TYR A 12 7.79 -10.52 20.87
CA TYR A 12 8.48 -11.40 19.93
C TYR A 12 7.59 -12.53 19.38
N LEU A 13 6.79 -13.16 20.23
CA LEU A 13 5.85 -14.22 19.84
C LEU A 13 4.65 -13.69 19.07
N GLN A 14 4.26 -12.43 19.22
CA GLN A 14 3.19 -11.83 18.42
C GLN A 14 3.66 -11.57 16.98
N TRP A 15 4.90 -11.11 16.79
CA TRP A 15 5.43 -10.83 15.45
C TRP A 15 5.66 -12.10 14.62
N ASN A 16 6.10 -13.21 15.22
CA ASN A 16 6.50 -14.43 14.48
C ASN A 16 5.40 -15.49 14.31
N ARG A 17 4.12 -15.10 14.29
CA ARG A 17 2.99 -16.03 14.08
C ARG A 17 2.67 -16.23 12.59
N PRO A 18 2.05 -17.37 12.23
CA PRO A 18 1.38 -17.54 10.94
C PRO A 18 0.51 -16.34 10.57
N VAL A 19 0.50 -16.02 9.29
CA VAL A 19 -0.38 -15.02 8.68
C VAL A 19 -1.33 -15.75 7.74
N THR A 20 -2.63 -15.56 7.93
CA THR A 20 -3.62 -15.99 6.94
C THR A 20 -3.50 -15.11 5.71
N VAL A 21 -3.56 -15.70 4.51
CA VAL A 21 -3.62 -14.95 3.26
C VAL A 21 -5.04 -14.98 2.70
N VAL A 22 -5.59 -13.80 2.41
CA VAL A 22 -6.88 -13.60 1.75
C VAL A 22 -6.65 -12.81 0.47
N VAL A 23 -7.31 -13.18 -0.62
CA VAL A 23 -7.24 -12.47 -1.92
C VAL A 23 -8.65 -12.38 -2.47
N ASP A 24 -9.10 -11.18 -2.85
CA ASP A 24 -10.45 -10.94 -3.41
C ASP A 24 -11.56 -11.60 -2.57
N ASP A 25 -11.53 -11.41 -1.24
CA ASP A 25 -12.42 -12.05 -0.25
C ASP A 25 -12.31 -13.59 -0.11
N HIS A 26 -11.38 -14.23 -0.82
CA HIS A 26 -11.14 -15.67 -0.74
C HIS A 26 -9.93 -15.98 0.14
N ARG A 27 -10.17 -16.70 1.24
CA ARG A 27 -9.09 -17.25 2.06
C ARG A 27 -8.35 -18.33 1.28
N LEU A 28 -7.07 -18.11 1.03
CA LEU A 28 -6.22 -19.10 0.38
C LEU A 28 -5.79 -20.19 1.37
N PRO A 29 -5.64 -21.46 0.93
CA PRO A 29 -5.10 -22.55 1.74
C PRO A 29 -3.57 -22.47 1.86
N VAL A 30 -3.04 -21.28 2.14
CA VAL A 30 -1.60 -21.00 2.28
C VAL A 30 -1.35 -20.19 3.55
N ILE A 31 -0.15 -20.29 4.08
CA ILE A 31 0.25 -19.61 5.32
C ILE A 31 1.43 -18.70 5.04
N GLY A 32 1.22 -17.40 5.23
CA GLY A 32 2.28 -16.41 5.25
C GLY A 32 3.03 -16.40 6.59
N LEU A 33 4.17 -15.72 6.60
CA LEU A 33 5.01 -15.54 7.77
C LEU A 33 5.23 -14.05 8.02
N MET A 34 5.15 -13.61 9.26
CA MET A 34 5.62 -12.28 9.62
C MET A 34 6.98 -12.40 10.29
N VAL A 35 7.98 -11.69 9.77
CA VAL A 35 9.36 -11.68 10.26
C VAL A 35 9.85 -10.24 10.27
N ASN A 36 10.29 -9.75 11.43
CA ASN A 36 10.80 -8.38 11.59
C ASN A 36 9.87 -7.32 10.98
N SER A 37 8.57 -7.40 11.29
CA SER A 37 7.47 -6.55 10.78
C SER A 37 7.09 -6.68 9.30
N GLN A 38 7.85 -7.45 8.52
CA GLN A 38 7.53 -7.75 7.13
C GLN A 38 6.67 -9.01 7.05
N ILE A 39 5.67 -8.98 6.16
CA ILE A 39 4.86 -10.15 5.84
C ILE A 39 5.41 -10.80 4.58
N TYR A 40 5.62 -12.10 4.64
CA TYR A 40 6.13 -12.93 3.56
C TYR A 40 5.09 -13.96 3.13
N ILE A 41 4.95 -14.12 1.83
CA ILE A 41 3.96 -14.98 1.18
C ILE A 41 4.69 -16.15 0.50
N PRO A 42 4.22 -17.40 0.67
CA PRO A 42 4.74 -18.54 -0.08
C PRO A 42 4.31 -18.45 -1.54
N LEU A 43 5.25 -18.06 -2.42
CA LEU A 43 4.93 -17.61 -3.77
C LEU A 43 4.31 -18.73 -4.63
N LYS A 44 4.85 -19.95 -4.55
CA LYS A 44 4.38 -21.07 -5.38
C LYS A 44 2.99 -21.51 -4.94
N ALA A 45 2.81 -21.75 -3.64
CA ALA A 45 1.52 -22.12 -3.08
C ALA A 45 0.46 -21.03 -3.34
N TYR A 46 0.83 -19.75 -3.25
CA TYR A 46 -0.06 -18.62 -3.55
C TYR A 46 -0.60 -18.70 -4.99
N PHE A 47 0.27 -18.82 -5.98
CA PHE A 47 -0.16 -18.90 -7.39
C PHE A 47 -0.89 -20.21 -7.72
N GLN A 48 -0.47 -21.33 -7.12
CA GLN A 48 -1.19 -22.60 -7.23
C GLN A 48 -2.61 -22.49 -6.69
N ALA A 49 -2.81 -21.81 -5.55
CA ALA A 49 -4.11 -21.63 -4.92
C ALA A 49 -5.03 -20.70 -5.74
N LEU A 50 -4.48 -19.64 -6.35
CA LEU A 50 -5.25 -18.76 -7.23
C LEU A 50 -5.63 -19.45 -8.55
N ASN A 51 -4.89 -20.50 -8.96
CA ASN A 51 -5.01 -21.13 -10.27
C ASN A 51 -4.96 -20.09 -11.42
N GLN A 52 -4.22 -19.00 -11.21
CA GLN A 52 -4.06 -17.90 -12.15
C GLN A 52 -2.68 -17.96 -12.79
N LYS A 53 -2.62 -17.68 -14.10
CA LYS A 53 -1.34 -17.37 -14.74
C LYS A 53 -0.88 -16.01 -14.22
N LEU A 54 0.38 -15.94 -13.80
CA LEU A 54 1.06 -14.68 -13.55
C LEU A 54 0.92 -13.77 -14.79
N VAL A 55 0.23 -12.66 -14.64
CA VAL A 55 0.22 -11.57 -15.63
C VAL A 55 1.07 -10.46 -15.03
N ALA A 56 2.39 -10.53 -15.21
CA ALA A 56 3.27 -9.47 -14.74
C ALA A 56 2.98 -8.18 -15.53
N GLN A 57 2.33 -7.20 -14.90
CA GLN A 57 2.20 -5.83 -15.40
C GLN A 57 2.81 -4.89 -14.36
N GLY A 58 3.81 -4.09 -14.74
CA GLY A 58 4.35 -3.08 -13.81
C GLY A 58 5.77 -2.60 -14.08
N PHE A 59 6.54 -3.30 -14.91
CA PHE A 59 7.89 -2.88 -15.31
C PHE A 59 8.16 -3.19 -16.79
N ASN A 60 7.44 -2.57 -17.75
CA ASN A 60 7.71 -2.71 -19.21
C ASN A 60 8.01 -4.13 -19.73
N VAL A 61 7.41 -5.19 -19.18
CA VAL A 61 7.54 -6.56 -19.71
C VAL A 61 6.24 -7.33 -19.50
N SER A 62 5.83 -8.13 -20.50
CA SER A 62 4.72 -9.07 -20.45
C SER A 62 5.24 -10.52 -20.58
N GLY A 63 4.56 -11.49 -19.95
CA GLY A 63 4.88 -12.92 -20.08
C GLY A 63 3.84 -13.82 -19.41
N ASP A 64 3.69 -15.05 -19.90
CA ASP A 64 2.77 -16.06 -19.38
C ASP A 64 3.44 -16.99 -18.34
N TYR A 65 2.76 -17.29 -17.25
CA TYR A 65 3.19 -18.34 -16.29
C TYR A 65 2.60 -19.71 -16.62
N LEU A 66 3.44 -20.75 -16.58
CA LEU A 66 3.09 -22.13 -16.91
C LEU A 66 3.36 -23.15 -15.79
N GLY A 67 3.63 -22.69 -14.54
CA GLY A 67 3.44 -23.51 -13.34
C GLY A 67 4.66 -24.01 -12.58
N ASP A 68 5.91 -23.81 -13.04
CA ASP A 68 7.05 -24.50 -12.39
C ASP A 68 8.43 -23.81 -12.40
N GLN A 69 8.70 -22.82 -13.27
CA GLN A 69 10.05 -22.24 -13.38
C GLN A 69 10.19 -20.84 -12.76
N PHE A 70 10.73 -20.80 -11.55
CA PHE A 70 11.29 -19.60 -10.92
C PHE A 70 12.80 -19.76 -10.89
N GLU A 71 13.52 -18.79 -11.45
CA GLU A 71 14.97 -18.72 -11.29
C GLU A 71 15.29 -17.69 -10.21
N PHE A 72 15.96 -18.13 -9.15
CA PHE A 72 16.47 -17.23 -8.13
C PHE A 72 17.82 -17.72 -7.66
N THR A 73 18.64 -16.75 -7.24
CA THR A 73 19.89 -17.03 -6.53
C THR A 73 19.65 -16.70 -5.07
N LEU A 74 19.77 -17.69 -4.17
CA LEU A 74 19.65 -17.42 -2.74
C LEU A 74 20.62 -16.32 -2.30
N GLY A 75 20.11 -15.36 -1.52
CA GLY A 75 20.89 -14.22 -1.05
C GLY A 75 20.92 -13.01 -1.99
N THR A 76 20.32 -13.08 -3.19
CA THR A 76 20.14 -11.89 -4.05
C THR A 76 18.79 -11.23 -3.82
N LYS A 77 18.74 -9.89 -3.98
CA LYS A 77 17.50 -9.10 -3.97
C LYS A 77 16.84 -9.04 -5.35
N THR A 78 16.92 -10.14 -6.10
CA THR A 78 16.38 -10.22 -7.45
C THR A 78 15.77 -11.59 -7.68
N LEU A 79 14.49 -11.60 -8.05
CA LEU A 79 13.78 -12.80 -8.48
C LEU A 79 13.59 -12.75 -9.98
N ARG A 80 13.89 -13.85 -10.69
CA ARG A 80 13.61 -13.97 -12.11
C ARG A 80 12.40 -14.86 -12.32
N ILE A 81 11.39 -14.33 -12.99
CA ILE A 81 10.20 -15.09 -13.39
C ILE A 81 10.14 -15.07 -14.91
N ASN A 82 10.22 -16.24 -15.54
CA ASN A 82 10.26 -16.38 -17.00
C ASN A 82 11.32 -15.49 -17.68
N GLY A 83 12.50 -15.37 -17.07
CA GLY A 83 13.61 -14.54 -17.56
C GLY A 83 13.53 -13.05 -17.21
N ILE A 84 12.39 -12.56 -16.70
CA ILE A 84 12.16 -11.18 -16.27
C ILE A 84 12.69 -11.00 -14.85
N SER A 85 13.59 -10.04 -14.64
CA SER A 85 14.15 -9.72 -13.33
C SER A 85 13.28 -8.72 -12.58
N PHE A 86 12.86 -9.07 -11.37
CA PHE A 86 12.15 -8.21 -10.46
C PHE A 86 13.03 -7.87 -9.24
N PRO A 87 13.14 -6.59 -8.85
CA PRO A 87 13.79 -6.23 -7.60
C PRO A 87 12.95 -6.68 -6.41
N LEU A 88 13.62 -7.12 -5.34
CA LEU A 88 13.00 -7.42 -4.06
C LEU A 88 13.56 -6.47 -3.00
N ASP A 89 12.76 -6.14 -1.99
CA ASP A 89 13.23 -5.46 -0.77
C ASP A 89 14.19 -6.33 0.03
N GLN A 90 13.93 -7.63 0.09
CA GLN A 90 14.76 -8.61 0.77
C GLN A 90 15.07 -9.82 -0.11
N ALA A 91 16.18 -10.49 0.20
CA ALA A 91 16.49 -11.76 -0.46
C ALA A 91 15.38 -12.77 -0.12
N PRO A 92 14.88 -13.53 -1.11
CA PRO A 92 13.91 -14.57 -0.85
C PRO A 92 14.57 -15.67 -0.03
N PHE A 93 13.80 -16.34 0.81
CA PHE A 93 14.25 -17.48 1.59
C PHE A 93 13.30 -18.67 1.41
N GLY A 94 13.77 -19.86 1.76
CA GLY A 94 13.03 -21.10 1.58
C GLY A 94 13.87 -22.16 0.88
N SER A 95 13.23 -22.92 0.01
CA SER A 95 13.84 -24.02 -0.74
C SER A 95 13.44 -23.97 -2.21
N ASN A 96 13.93 -24.92 -3.00
CA ASN A 96 13.48 -25.07 -4.39
C ASN A 96 12.01 -25.51 -4.48
N GLN A 97 11.41 -26.04 -3.40
CA GLN A 97 10.00 -26.44 -3.38
C GLN A 97 9.06 -25.29 -3.04
N GLU A 98 9.51 -24.30 -2.27
CA GLU A 98 8.74 -23.10 -1.92
C GLU A 98 9.68 -21.95 -1.56
N ILE A 99 9.36 -20.74 -2.04
CA ILE A 99 10.07 -19.51 -1.71
C ILE A 99 9.12 -18.50 -1.08
N TYR A 100 9.64 -17.78 -0.09
CA TYR A 100 8.94 -16.71 0.58
C TYR A 100 9.43 -15.36 0.03
N VAL A 101 8.48 -14.54 -0.38
CA VAL A 101 8.70 -13.18 -0.91
C VAL A 101 7.83 -12.19 -0.15
N SER A 102 8.19 -10.91 -0.13
CA SER A 102 7.44 -9.90 0.61
C SER A 102 6.03 -9.70 0.05
N ALA A 103 5.09 -9.31 0.92
CA ALA A 103 3.73 -8.94 0.52
C ALA A 103 3.73 -7.80 -0.52
N ALA A 104 4.61 -6.81 -0.37
CA ALA A 104 4.79 -5.74 -1.35
C ALA A 104 5.15 -6.28 -2.75
N PHE A 105 6.00 -7.30 -2.83
CA PHE A 105 6.30 -7.93 -4.11
C PHE A 105 5.08 -8.61 -4.73
N VAL A 106 4.29 -9.34 -3.92
CA VAL A 106 3.04 -9.98 -4.39
C VAL A 106 2.04 -8.92 -4.86
N ALA A 107 1.88 -7.84 -4.12
CA ALA A 107 1.02 -6.69 -4.44
C ALA A 107 1.35 -6.09 -5.81
N VAL A 108 2.63 -5.76 -6.04
CA VAL A 108 3.11 -5.25 -7.33
C VAL A 108 2.87 -6.25 -8.46
N LEU A 109 3.18 -7.52 -8.24
CA LEU A 109 3.10 -8.57 -9.25
C LEU A 109 1.67 -8.90 -9.66
N THR A 110 0.74 -8.78 -8.73
CA THR A 110 -0.68 -9.12 -8.92
C THR A 110 -1.56 -7.89 -9.10
N ARG A 111 -1.02 -6.67 -8.99
CA ARG A 111 -1.79 -5.41 -9.07
C ARG A 111 -2.85 -5.26 -7.97
N HIS A 112 -2.57 -5.81 -6.78
CA HIS A 112 -3.43 -5.71 -5.60
C HIS A 112 -2.80 -4.78 -4.57
N THR A 113 -3.59 -3.93 -3.91
CA THR A 113 -3.16 -3.34 -2.63
C THR A 113 -3.25 -4.38 -1.53
N TYR A 114 -2.73 -4.10 -0.33
CA TYR A 114 -2.95 -4.97 0.81
C TYR A 114 -3.26 -4.25 2.12
N GLU A 115 -4.15 -4.87 2.90
CA GLU A 115 -4.49 -4.44 4.25
C GLU A 115 -4.03 -5.49 5.28
N TRP A 116 -3.44 -5.04 6.38
CA TRP A 116 -3.03 -5.89 7.50
C TRP A 116 -4.05 -5.81 8.65
N ALA A 117 -4.76 -6.92 8.89
CA ALA A 117 -5.69 -7.05 10.01
C ALA A 117 -4.98 -7.75 11.19
N GLU A 118 -4.47 -6.94 12.13
CA GLU A 118 -3.67 -7.42 13.26
C GLU A 118 -4.44 -8.40 14.17
N SER A 119 -5.70 -8.11 14.49
CA SER A 119 -6.57 -8.90 15.37
C SER A 119 -6.73 -10.35 14.89
N ASP A 120 -6.93 -10.50 13.58
CA ASP A 120 -7.23 -11.78 12.94
C ASP A 120 -5.98 -12.43 12.33
N ARG A 121 -4.83 -11.74 12.42
CA ARG A 121 -3.54 -12.16 11.84
C ARG A 121 -3.69 -12.53 10.37
N LEU A 122 -4.36 -11.68 9.60
CA LEU A 122 -4.59 -11.91 8.19
C LEU A 122 -4.15 -10.70 7.36
N ILE A 123 -3.63 -11.00 6.18
CA ILE A 123 -3.36 -10.01 5.13
C ILE A 123 -4.41 -10.20 4.05
N LEU A 124 -5.09 -9.11 3.67
CA LEU A 124 -6.02 -9.09 2.55
C LEU A 124 -5.32 -8.43 1.37
N PHE A 125 -5.18 -9.15 0.26
CA PHE A 125 -4.89 -8.55 -1.03
C PHE A 125 -6.21 -8.16 -1.66
N LEU A 126 -6.37 -6.86 -1.91
CA LEU A 126 -7.57 -6.28 -2.48
C LEU A 126 -7.27 -5.84 -3.91
N PRO A 127 -8.17 -6.09 -4.86
CA PRO A 127 -7.97 -5.59 -6.20
C PRO A 127 -7.98 -4.06 -6.12
N LEU A 128 -7.09 -3.41 -6.88
CA LEU A 128 -7.34 -2.02 -7.22
C LEU A 128 -8.54 -2.07 -8.15
N ASP A 129 -9.76 -1.91 -7.62
CA ASP A 129 -11.01 -2.05 -8.37
C ASP A 129 -10.89 -1.40 -9.75
N ASP A 130 -11.60 -1.92 -10.75
CA ASP A 130 -11.93 -1.19 -11.99
C ASP A 130 -12.89 -0.03 -11.64
N ALA A 131 -12.48 0.80 -10.68
CA ALA A 131 -13.22 1.92 -10.16
C ALA A 131 -13.44 2.87 -11.33
N ASN A 132 -14.72 3.21 -11.57
CA ASN A 132 -15.02 4.31 -12.47
C ASN A 132 -14.25 5.56 -12.02
N PHE A 133 -14.09 5.77 -10.71
CA PHE A 133 -13.33 6.88 -10.14
C PHE A 133 -11.82 6.67 -10.22
N GLU A 134 -11.22 7.20 -11.28
CA GLU A 134 -9.80 7.02 -11.59
C GLU A 134 -8.91 8.07 -10.92
N VAL A 135 -7.74 7.65 -10.46
CA VAL A 135 -6.69 8.52 -9.92
C VAL A 135 -5.39 8.32 -10.71
N SER A 136 -4.67 9.41 -10.95
CA SER A 136 -3.34 9.36 -11.56
C SER A 136 -2.38 10.36 -10.90
N ILE A 137 -1.09 10.04 -10.97
CA ILE A 137 0.01 10.91 -10.55
C ILE A 137 0.89 11.17 -11.77
N ALA A 138 1.29 12.42 -11.97
CA ALA A 138 2.06 12.81 -13.14
C ALA A 138 3.48 12.23 -13.15
N GLU A 139 4.10 12.12 -11.97
CA GLU A 139 5.52 11.90 -11.83
C GLU A 139 5.95 10.43 -11.82
N PHE A 140 5.04 9.49 -11.52
CA PHE A 140 5.32 8.06 -11.47
C PHE A 140 4.05 7.24 -11.73
N PRO A 141 4.15 5.98 -12.19
CA PRO A 141 3.00 5.09 -12.38
C PRO A 141 2.58 4.37 -11.09
N PRO A 142 1.36 3.79 -11.00
CA PRO A 142 0.91 3.10 -9.80
C PRO A 142 1.68 1.79 -9.63
N PHE A 143 1.85 1.34 -8.39
CA PHE A 143 2.65 0.17 -8.01
C PHE A 143 4.15 0.30 -8.36
N SER A 144 4.65 1.53 -8.40
CA SER A 144 6.08 1.80 -8.57
C SER A 144 6.74 2.22 -7.27
N VAL A 145 8.08 2.29 -7.29
CA VAL A 145 8.84 2.86 -6.19
C VAL A 145 8.74 4.38 -6.25
N LEU A 146 8.33 4.97 -5.13
CA LEU A 146 8.18 6.40 -4.97
C LEU A 146 9.52 7.12 -5.24
N PRO A 147 9.57 8.10 -6.17
CA PRO A 147 10.78 8.86 -6.43
C PRO A 147 11.30 9.60 -5.20
N LYS A 148 12.63 9.66 -5.05
CA LYS A 148 13.32 10.18 -3.86
C LYS A 148 12.87 11.59 -3.43
N GLN A 149 12.52 12.46 -4.37
CA GLN A 149 12.05 13.84 -4.10
C GLN A 149 10.78 13.88 -3.24
N PHE A 150 9.99 12.81 -3.22
CA PHE A 150 8.78 12.69 -2.41
C PHE A 150 9.08 12.13 -1.01
N LEU A 151 10.31 11.74 -0.68
CA LEU A 151 10.66 11.33 0.69
C LEU A 151 10.83 12.54 1.60
N HIS A 152 10.74 12.31 2.91
CA HIS A 152 11.05 13.32 3.91
C HIS A 152 12.51 13.80 3.80
N LYS A 153 12.74 15.08 4.11
CA LYS A 153 14.07 15.71 4.00
C LYS A 153 15.18 14.99 4.78
N ASP A 154 14.84 14.43 5.94
CA ASP A 154 15.80 13.73 6.80
C ASP A 154 16.25 12.38 6.18
N LEU A 155 15.53 11.90 5.17
CA LEU A 155 15.87 10.72 4.37
C LEU A 155 16.51 11.10 3.02
N GLY A 156 16.85 12.38 2.84
CA GLY A 156 17.45 12.93 1.64
C GLY A 156 16.46 13.22 0.51
N GLY A 157 15.15 13.23 0.78
CA GLY A 157 14.15 13.77 -0.16
C GLY A 157 13.91 15.26 0.01
N ASP A 158 12.87 15.77 -0.63
CA ASP A 158 12.49 17.20 -0.59
C ASP A 158 11.07 17.42 -0.04
N GLY A 159 10.31 16.33 0.18
CA GLY A 159 8.90 16.39 0.57
C GLY A 159 8.02 17.08 -0.48
N HIS A 160 8.36 16.98 -1.77
CA HIS A 160 7.59 17.59 -2.86
C HIS A 160 6.15 17.08 -2.88
N ILE A 161 5.18 17.95 -3.16
CA ILE A 161 3.78 17.52 -3.32
C ILE A 161 3.64 16.89 -4.72
N PRO A 162 3.20 15.63 -4.85
CA PRO A 162 2.93 15.02 -6.16
C PRO A 162 1.74 15.68 -6.83
N THR A 163 1.77 15.72 -8.17
CA THR A 163 0.67 16.25 -8.97
C THR A 163 -0.36 15.16 -9.19
N LEU A 164 -1.45 15.23 -8.43
CA LEU A 164 -2.58 14.32 -8.49
C LEU A 164 -3.61 14.81 -9.50
N PHE A 165 -4.19 13.88 -10.25
CA PHE A 165 -5.40 14.07 -11.03
C PHE A 165 -6.40 12.98 -10.71
N TRP A 166 -7.68 13.31 -10.85
CA TRP A 166 -8.73 12.32 -10.81
C TRP A 166 -9.83 12.64 -11.83
N ALA A 167 -10.50 11.60 -12.29
CA ALA A 167 -11.56 11.68 -13.29
C ALA A 167 -12.72 10.78 -12.88
N ASN A 168 -13.90 10.99 -13.49
CA ASN A 168 -15.05 10.10 -13.35
C ASN A 168 -15.56 9.93 -11.89
N ALA A 169 -15.39 10.95 -11.05
CA ALA A 169 -16.01 10.97 -9.73
C ALA A 169 -17.55 10.86 -9.84
N PRO A 170 -18.24 10.26 -8.85
CA PRO A 170 -19.70 10.19 -8.80
C PRO A 170 -20.36 11.56 -9.01
N LYS A 171 -21.49 11.60 -9.72
CA LYS A 171 -22.18 12.86 -10.08
C LYS A 171 -22.67 13.63 -8.85
N GLU A 172 -22.97 12.91 -7.78
CA GLU A 172 -23.49 13.42 -6.51
C GLU A 172 -22.40 14.03 -5.63
N THR A 173 -21.13 13.97 -6.05
CA THR A 173 -19.99 14.50 -5.30
C THR A 173 -20.15 15.99 -5.04
N LYS A 174 -20.06 16.39 -3.77
CA LYS A 174 -20.07 17.79 -3.32
C LYS A 174 -18.70 18.27 -2.88
N SER A 175 -17.86 17.36 -2.38
CA SER A 175 -16.46 17.66 -2.07
C SER A 175 -15.54 16.46 -2.20
N PHE A 176 -14.24 16.73 -2.23
CA PHE A 176 -13.20 15.71 -2.13
C PHE A 176 -12.38 15.86 -0.85
N ALA A 177 -11.87 14.74 -0.36
CA ALA A 177 -10.78 14.68 0.61
C ALA A 177 -9.59 13.88 0.04
N VAL A 178 -8.38 14.41 0.21
CA VAL A 178 -7.13 13.74 -0.18
C VAL A 178 -6.42 13.27 1.07
N MET A 179 -6.06 11.99 1.09
CA MET A 179 -5.23 11.39 2.12
C MET A 179 -4.08 10.59 1.54
N LEU A 180 -2.97 10.50 2.27
CA LEU A 180 -1.86 9.60 1.94
C LEU A 180 -1.60 8.70 3.13
N GLY A 181 -2.01 7.43 3.07
CA GLY A 181 -1.83 6.44 4.14
C GLY A 181 -0.55 5.65 3.97
N ASP A 182 0.03 5.20 5.08
CA ASP A 182 1.05 4.16 5.13
C ASP A 182 0.45 2.89 5.72
N GLU A 183 0.21 1.90 4.86
CA GLU A 183 -0.47 0.65 5.19
C GLU A 183 0.49 -0.41 5.77
N HIS A 184 1.77 -0.07 5.95
CA HIS A 184 2.70 -0.98 6.59
C HIS A 184 2.25 -1.31 8.03
N PRO A 185 2.38 -2.56 8.49
CA PRO A 185 1.91 -2.98 9.82
C PRO A 185 2.39 -2.11 10.99
N ILE A 186 3.61 -1.57 10.93
CA ILE A 186 4.12 -0.68 11.99
C ILE A 186 3.49 0.72 11.92
N ALA A 187 3.17 1.22 10.72
CA ALA A 187 2.59 2.54 10.55
C ALA A 187 1.08 2.58 10.86
N ALA A 188 0.42 1.42 10.79
CA ALA A 188 -0.98 1.23 11.18
C ALA A 188 -1.92 2.27 10.52
N GLY A 189 -1.75 2.49 9.21
CA GLY A 189 -2.57 3.41 8.42
C GLY A 189 -2.26 4.88 8.68
N TYR A 190 -1.11 5.24 9.25
CA TYR A 190 -0.75 6.63 9.53
C TYR A 190 -0.86 7.51 8.27
N SER A 191 -1.51 8.67 8.40
CA SER A 191 -1.71 9.57 7.28
C SER A 191 -0.62 10.64 7.19
N TYR A 192 0.07 10.73 6.06
CA TYR A 192 1.13 11.71 5.81
C TYR A 192 0.63 13.05 5.24
N TRP A 193 -0.59 13.08 4.72
CA TRP A 193 -1.17 14.27 4.06
C TRP A 193 -2.68 14.22 4.18
N ASN A 194 -3.30 15.34 4.59
CA ASN A 194 -4.76 15.43 4.72
C ASN A 194 -5.24 16.78 4.16
N ILE A 195 -6.03 16.76 3.09
CA ILE A 195 -6.75 17.92 2.56
C ILE A 195 -8.23 17.59 2.57
N LEU A 196 -9.05 18.44 3.18
CA LEU A 196 -10.49 18.20 3.30
C LEU A 196 -11.29 19.36 2.70
N GLY A 197 -12.38 19.03 2.01
CA GLY A 197 -13.33 20.03 1.50
C GLY A 197 -12.87 20.71 0.22
N LEU A 198 -12.14 20.00 -0.63
CA LEU A 198 -11.93 20.43 -2.02
C LEU A 198 -13.29 20.46 -2.73
N PRO A 199 -13.59 21.49 -3.54
CA PRO A 199 -14.90 21.60 -4.18
C PRO A 199 -15.14 20.47 -5.19
N ALA A 200 -16.40 20.13 -5.46
CA ALA A 200 -16.79 19.12 -6.47
C ALA A 200 -16.21 19.38 -7.88
N SER A 201 -15.85 20.62 -8.20
CA SER A 201 -15.23 20.98 -9.48
C SER A 201 -13.73 20.68 -9.54
N ALA A 202 -13.10 20.31 -8.43
CA ALA A 202 -11.69 19.96 -8.40
C ALA A 202 -11.46 18.63 -9.13
N THR A 203 -10.42 18.57 -9.95
CA THR A 203 -10.03 17.39 -10.74
C THR A 203 -8.59 16.97 -10.46
N GLY A 204 -7.97 17.53 -9.42
CA GLY A 204 -6.57 17.33 -9.09
C GLY A 204 -6.07 18.24 -7.98
N VAL A 205 -4.83 17.99 -7.55
CA VAL A 205 -4.05 18.82 -6.64
C VAL A 205 -2.61 18.87 -7.13
N ALA A 206 -2.01 20.06 -7.14
CA ALA A 206 -0.61 20.27 -7.49
C ALA A 206 0.10 21.14 -6.44
N ALA A 207 1.44 21.08 -6.42
CA ALA A 207 2.27 21.85 -5.48
C ALA A 207 2.04 23.38 -5.51
N LYS A 208 1.55 23.92 -6.64
CA LYS A 208 1.28 25.36 -6.83
C LYS A 208 -0.06 25.83 -6.28
N ASP A 209 -0.93 24.92 -5.85
CA ASP A 209 -2.28 25.25 -5.41
C ASP A 209 -2.26 25.80 -3.97
N ASP A 210 -2.96 26.90 -3.70
CA ASP A 210 -3.14 27.41 -2.33
C ASP A 210 -4.24 26.62 -1.60
N LEU A 211 -3.83 25.53 -0.96
CA LEU A 211 -4.70 24.65 -0.18
C LEU A 211 -4.55 24.85 1.33
N SER A 212 -3.88 25.92 1.76
CA SER A 212 -3.53 26.17 3.17
C SER A 212 -4.73 26.12 4.11
N ARG A 213 -5.90 26.62 3.67
CA ARG A 213 -7.15 26.61 4.45
C ARG A 213 -7.87 25.26 4.50
N LEU A 214 -7.58 24.37 3.55
CA LEU A 214 -8.20 23.04 3.43
C LEU A 214 -7.31 21.93 4.02
N THR A 215 -6.01 22.22 4.18
CA THR A 215 -5.00 21.27 4.64
C THR A 215 -5.04 21.14 6.15
N GLN A 216 -5.44 19.97 6.65
CA GLN A 216 -5.34 19.64 8.08
C GLN A 216 -3.94 19.14 8.45
N ARG A 217 -3.25 18.46 7.53
CA ARG A 217 -1.90 17.95 7.70
C ARG A 217 -1.15 18.16 6.40
N SER A 218 -0.13 19.01 6.40
CA SER A 218 0.70 19.26 5.22
C SER A 218 1.60 18.07 4.93
N TYR A 219 1.72 17.70 3.65
CA TYR A 219 2.71 16.74 3.20
C TYR A 219 4.12 17.28 3.46
N ARG A 220 4.98 16.44 4.03
CA ARG A 220 6.41 16.75 4.25
C ARG A 220 7.33 15.65 3.73
N GLY A 221 6.80 14.78 2.88
CA GLY A 221 7.46 13.56 2.45
C GLY A 221 7.12 12.36 3.33
N VAL A 222 7.05 11.17 2.72
CA VAL A 222 6.91 9.92 3.45
C VAL A 222 8.22 9.54 4.15
N ALA A 223 8.12 8.77 5.24
CA ALA A 223 9.27 8.40 6.05
C ALA A 223 9.20 6.92 6.46
N PRO A 224 9.49 5.98 5.53
CA PRO A 224 9.51 4.56 5.87
C PRO A 224 10.56 4.29 6.95
N MET A 225 10.29 3.33 7.83
CA MET A 225 11.24 2.98 8.88
C MET A 225 12.43 2.22 8.31
N GLN A 226 13.59 2.40 8.94
CA GLN A 226 14.79 1.71 8.53
C GLN A 226 14.62 0.19 8.72
N SER A 227 14.98 -0.59 7.69
CA SER A 227 14.97 -2.06 7.73
C SER A 227 13.59 -2.73 7.92
N SER A 228 12.48 -2.00 7.76
CA SER A 228 11.12 -2.58 7.73
C SER A 228 10.68 -3.07 6.34
N GLY A 229 11.51 -2.92 5.30
CA GLY A 229 11.16 -3.33 3.93
C GLY A 229 10.30 -2.28 3.22
N TYR A 230 9.63 -2.67 2.13
CA TYR A 230 8.71 -1.76 1.45
C TYR A 230 7.46 -1.50 2.28
N HIS A 231 7.17 -0.23 2.47
CA HIS A 231 5.86 0.25 2.91
C HIS A 231 5.00 0.52 1.67
N GLU A 232 3.74 0.08 1.70
CA GLU A 232 2.72 0.49 0.72
C GLU A 232 2.12 1.82 1.17
N TYR A 233 2.23 2.82 0.31
CA TYR A 233 1.60 4.12 0.50
C TYR A 233 0.45 4.26 -0.49
N LEU A 234 -0.74 4.54 0.05
CA LEU A 234 -1.95 4.69 -0.74
C LEU A 234 -2.39 6.16 -0.72
N PHE A 235 -2.48 6.78 -1.89
CA PHE A 235 -3.22 8.02 -2.04
C PHE A 235 -4.70 7.68 -2.14
N TYR A 236 -5.49 8.21 -1.22
CA TYR A 236 -6.94 8.10 -1.19
C TYR A 236 -7.55 9.43 -1.62
N ILE A 237 -8.44 9.38 -2.60
CA ILE A 237 -9.31 10.48 -2.98
C ILE A 237 -10.73 10.06 -2.63
N PHE A 238 -11.27 10.59 -1.53
CA PHE A 238 -12.65 10.33 -1.15
C PHE A 238 -13.58 11.29 -1.88
N ALA A 239 -14.56 10.78 -2.63
CA ALA A 239 -15.67 11.55 -3.15
C ALA A 239 -16.81 11.55 -2.11
N LEU A 240 -17.22 12.74 -1.66
CA LEU A 240 -18.15 12.89 -0.54
C LEU A 240 -19.44 13.60 -0.97
N ASP A 241 -20.57 13.18 -0.41
CA ASP A 241 -21.90 13.77 -0.66
C ASP A 241 -22.18 15.04 0.16
N GLU A 242 -21.20 15.50 0.93
CA GLU A 242 -21.25 16.73 1.73
C GLU A 242 -20.22 17.75 1.24
N ALA A 243 -20.53 19.03 1.37
CA ALA A 243 -19.58 20.10 1.00
C ALA A 243 -18.36 20.13 1.93
N LYS A 244 -18.55 19.70 3.18
CA LYS A 244 -17.49 19.48 4.17
C LYS A 244 -18.00 18.62 5.31
N VAL A 245 -17.39 17.46 5.52
CA VAL A 245 -17.68 16.61 6.68
C VAL A 245 -17.03 17.22 7.94
N ALA A 246 -17.79 17.31 9.02
CA ALA A 246 -17.30 17.84 10.29
C ALA A 246 -16.25 16.89 10.90
N THR A 247 -15.15 17.44 11.41
CA THR A 247 -14.09 16.68 12.10
C THR A 247 -14.00 17.16 13.54
N THR A 248 -13.87 16.23 14.49
CA THR A 248 -13.72 16.55 15.92
C THR A 248 -12.26 16.62 16.36
N GLY A 249 -11.31 16.43 15.44
CA GLY A 249 -9.88 16.40 15.69
C GLY A 249 -9.09 16.13 14.42
N ALA A 250 -7.77 15.98 14.56
CA ALA A 250 -6.91 15.56 13.46
C ALA A 250 -7.18 14.10 13.08
N LEU A 251 -7.33 13.82 11.79
CA LEU A 251 -7.40 12.45 11.26
C LEU A 251 -5.96 11.90 11.23
N ASN A 252 -5.60 11.02 12.16
CA ASN A 252 -4.22 10.54 12.26
C ASN A 252 -3.97 9.33 11.38
N THR A 253 -5.00 8.52 11.17
CA THR A 253 -4.96 7.33 10.31
C THR A 253 -6.00 7.40 9.20
N ILE A 254 -5.87 6.53 8.21
CA ILE A 254 -6.89 6.32 7.19
C ILE A 254 -8.19 5.78 7.82
N ASP A 255 -8.10 4.96 8.87
CA ASP A 255 -9.28 4.48 9.60
C ASP A 255 -10.03 5.60 10.33
N ASP A 256 -9.34 6.61 10.86
CA ASP A 256 -10.00 7.80 11.42
C ASP A 256 -10.83 8.49 10.35
N ALA A 257 -10.30 8.60 9.14
CA ALA A 257 -10.98 9.23 8.02
C ALA A 257 -12.14 8.39 7.49
N LYS A 258 -11.93 7.09 7.25
CA LYS A 258 -13.00 6.15 6.87
C LYS A 258 -14.16 6.22 7.87
N ARG A 259 -13.86 6.30 9.18
CA ARG A 259 -14.86 6.43 10.25
C ARG A 259 -15.58 7.78 10.24
N VAL A 260 -14.86 8.88 10.05
CA VAL A 260 -15.45 10.23 10.04
C VAL A 260 -16.28 10.47 8.77
N PHE A 261 -15.85 9.95 7.63
CA PHE A 261 -16.57 10.05 6.36
C PHE A 261 -17.64 8.98 6.21
N HIS A 262 -17.74 8.03 7.13
CA HIS A 262 -18.71 6.94 7.08
C HIS A 262 -20.13 7.49 6.87
N GLY A 263 -20.84 6.95 5.88
CA GLY A 263 -22.18 7.39 5.48
C GLY A 263 -22.19 8.56 4.47
N HIS A 264 -21.04 9.17 4.20
CA HIS A 264 -20.87 10.26 3.22
C HIS A 264 -19.98 9.88 2.03
N ILE A 265 -19.27 8.74 2.10
CA ILE A 265 -18.43 8.24 1.00
C ILE A 265 -19.34 7.77 -0.13
N LEU A 266 -19.21 8.41 -1.30
CA LEU A 266 -19.85 7.99 -2.54
C LEU A 266 -18.96 6.99 -3.31
N ASP A 267 -17.65 7.26 -3.35
CA ASP A 267 -16.64 6.41 -3.96
C ASP A 267 -15.24 6.81 -3.44
N VAL A 268 -14.25 5.95 -3.62
CA VAL A 268 -12.85 6.19 -3.23
C VAL A 268 -11.91 5.82 -4.36
N GLY A 269 -11.24 6.83 -4.90
CA GLY A 269 -10.12 6.62 -5.82
C GLY A 269 -8.86 6.28 -5.04
N ILE A 270 -8.16 5.20 -5.41
CA ILE A 270 -6.94 4.74 -4.74
C ILE A 270 -5.77 4.73 -5.72
N TYR A 271 -4.60 5.17 -5.26
CA TYR A 271 -3.37 5.10 -6.04
C TYR A 271 -2.19 4.59 -5.20
N PRO A 272 -1.70 3.36 -5.47
CA PRO A 272 -0.62 2.75 -4.70
C PRO A 272 0.78 3.12 -5.19
N THR A 273 1.71 3.28 -4.25
CA THR A 273 3.16 3.43 -4.47
C THR A 273 3.94 2.84 -3.29
N PHE A 274 5.23 2.60 -3.46
CA PHE A 274 6.05 1.91 -2.46
C PHE A 274 7.31 2.70 -2.11
N ALA A 275 7.68 2.74 -0.82
CA ALA A 275 8.98 3.27 -0.41
C ALA A 275 9.62 2.43 0.70
N MET A 276 10.95 2.38 0.71
CA MET A 276 11.76 1.75 1.76
C MET A 276 13.01 2.59 2.04
N LEU A 277 13.65 2.36 3.19
CA LEU A 277 14.94 2.97 3.57
C LEU A 277 16.07 1.93 3.65
#